data_AF-A0A7X5WML0-F1
#
_entry.id   AF-A0A7X5WML0-F1
#
_cell.length_a   1.000
_cell.length_b   1.000
_cell.length_c   1.000
_cell.angle_alpha   90.00
_cell.angle_beta   90.00
_cell.angle_gamma   90.00
#
_symmetry.space_group_name_H-M   'P 1'
#
loop_
_entity.id
_entity.type
_entity.pdbx_description
1 polymer ?
#
loop_
_entity_poly.entity_id
_entity_poly.type
_entity_poly.pdbx_seq_one_letter_code
_entity_poly.pdbx_strand_id
1 'polypeptide(L)' 'MSTQHDPAWDSTDPEFRGLVRDVIVRPVLGDRWWRDDLEPMINPTGRFVIGGPDGDTGLTGRKIIVDTYGGWGRHGGGAF' A
#
# COMPACT_ATOMS: atom_id res chain seq x y z
N MET A 1 2.92 -2.10 3.19
CA MET A 1 2.66 -1.43 1.90
C MET A 1 3.36 -2.20 0.80
N SER A 2 2.65 -2.54 -0.26
CA SER A 2 3.24 -3.06 -1.50
C SER A 2 2.93 -2.06 -2.61
N THR A 3 3.95 -1.55 -3.28
CA THR A 3 3.80 -0.60 -4.40
C THR A 3 4.55 -1.09 -5.62
N GLN A 4 3.94 -0.91 -6.79
CA GLN A 4 4.62 -1.10 -8.06
C GLN A 4 5.73 -0.06 -8.21
N HIS A 5 6.82 -0.41 -8.88
CA HIS A 5 7.95 0.48 -9.14
C HIS A 5 8.58 0.21 -10.52
N ASP A 6 9.37 1.16 -10.99
CA ASP A 6 10.15 1.03 -12.23
C ASP A 6 11.22 -0.08 -12.10
N PRO A 7 11.54 -0.82 -13.18
CA PRO A 7 12.57 -1.87 -13.16
C PRO A 7 13.96 -1.41 -12.71
N ALA A 8 14.29 -0.11 -12.82
CA ALA A 8 15.56 0.44 -12.39
C ALA A 8 15.71 0.49 -10.85
N TRP A 9 14.62 0.34 -10.10
CA TRP A 9 14.63 0.35 -8.64
C TRP A 9 14.57 -1.06 -8.05
N ASP A 10 15.38 -1.29 -7.02
CA ASP A 10 15.33 -2.52 -6.22
C ASP A 10 14.55 -2.29 -4.92
N SER A 11 13.36 -2.89 -4.82
CA SER A 11 12.51 -2.79 -3.63
C SER A 11 13.05 -3.50 -2.38
N THR A 12 14.11 -4.30 -2.51
CA THR A 12 14.81 -4.91 -1.37
C THR A 12 15.89 -4.01 -0.79
N ASP A 13 16.26 -2.95 -1.51
CA ASP A 13 17.22 -1.94 -1.09
C ASP A 13 16.72 -1.18 0.15
N PRO A 14 17.54 -1.06 1.20
CA PRO A 14 17.24 -0.19 2.35
C PRO A 14 16.93 1.26 1.99
N GLU A 15 17.53 1.83 0.94
CA GLU A 15 17.27 3.20 0.50
C GLU A 15 15.85 3.34 -0.05
N PHE A 16 15.40 2.42 -0.92
CA PHE A 16 14.03 2.41 -1.42
C PHE A 16 13.01 2.28 -0.28
N ARG A 17 13.27 1.35 0.65
CA ARG A 17 12.39 1.16 1.82
C ARG A 17 12.40 2.38 2.75
N GLY A 18 13.56 3.00 2.95
CA GLY A 18 13.71 4.24 3.71
C GLY A 18 12.92 5.39 3.09
N LEU A 19 13.01 5.56 1.77
CA LEU A 19 12.24 6.58 1.04
C LEU A 19 10.73 6.41 1.25
N VAL A 20 10.21 5.19 1.08
CA VAL A 20 8.78 4.92 1.31
C VAL A 20 8.40 5.15 2.77
N ARG A 21 9.25 4.73 3.72
CA ARG A 21 9.03 4.96 5.16
C ARG A 21 8.93 6.45 5.48
N ASP A 22 9.92 7.24 5.06
CA ASP A 22 10.12 8.61 5.52
C ASP A 22 9.31 9.64 4.74
N VAL A 23 9.01 9.37 3.46
CA VAL A 23 8.25 10.29 2.60
C VAL A 23 6.76 9.97 2.59
N ILE A 24 6.36 8.71 2.85
CA ILE A 24 4.96 8.29 2.77
C ILE A 24 4.43 7.89 4.13
N VAL A 25 4.99 6.86 4.76
CA VAL A 25 4.40 6.25 5.96
C VAL A 25 4.45 7.20 7.16
N ARG A 26 5.63 7.72 7.48
CA ARG A 26 5.84 8.59 8.65
C ARG A 26 5.04 9.89 8.57
N PRO A 27 5.02 10.63 7.44
CA PRO A 27 4.24 11.86 7.35
C PRO A 27 2.73 11.64 7.47
N VAL A 28 2.21 10.53 6.93
CA VAL A 28 0.77 10.20 7.01
C VAL A 28 0.36 9.79 8.42
N LEU A 29 1.20 9.03 9.13
CA LEU A 29 0.95 8.69 10.52
C LEU A 29 1.13 9.89 11.46
N GLY A 30 2.10 10.76 11.17
CA GLY A 30 2.45 11.90 12.01
C GLY A 30 2.98 11.49 13.39
N ASP A 31 3.46 12.47 14.16
CA ASP A 31 4.12 12.22 15.45
C ASP A 31 3.22 11.57 16.50
N ARG A 32 1.89 11.72 16.36
CA ARG A 32 0.92 11.12 17.28
C ARG A 32 0.88 9.60 17.20
N TRP A 33 1.06 9.04 16.01
CA TRP A 33 0.90 7.61 15.76
C TRP A 33 2.22 6.91 15.42
N TRP A 34 3.24 7.69 15.06
CA TRP A 34 4.58 7.18 14.84
C TRP A 34 5.23 6.72 16.15
N ARG A 35 5.98 5.62 16.08
CA ARG A 35 6.84 5.11 17.14
C ARG A 35 8.16 4.69 16.54
N ASP A 36 9.26 4.88 17.27
CA ASP A 36 10.60 4.57 16.74
C ASP A 36 10.82 3.08 16.50
N ASP A 37 10.07 2.22 17.21
CA ASP A 37 10.06 0.77 17.06
C ASP A 37 9.05 0.26 16.03
N LEU A 38 8.31 1.16 15.36
CA LEU A 38 7.41 0.79 14.27
C LEU A 38 8.23 0.36 13.05
N GLU A 39 8.05 -0.89 12.64
CA GLU A 39 8.64 -1.44 11.43
C GLU A 39 7.58 -1.60 10.32
N PRO A 40 7.49 -0.65 9.37
CA PRO A 40 6.57 -0.79 8.25
C PRO A 40 7.07 -1.85 7.27
N MET A 41 6.24 -2.87 7.01
CA MET A 41 6.52 -3.86 5.97
C MET A 41 6.38 -3.21 4.58
N ILE A 42 7.50 -2.97 3.89
CA ILE A 42 7.53 -2.31 2.58
C ILE A 42 8.03 -3.30 1.52
N ASN A 43 7.19 -3.54 0.50
CA ASN A 43 7.39 -4.54 -0.55
C ASN A 43 7.97 -5.86 0.01
N PRO A 44 7.25 -6.53 0.94
CA PRO A 44 7.77 -7.70 1.65
C PRO A 44 8.03 -8.91 0.72
N THR A 45 7.32 -8.97 -0.40
CA THR A 45 7.52 -10.00 -1.45
C THR A 45 8.69 -9.67 -2.38
N GLY A 46 9.36 -8.52 -2.19
CA GLY A 46 10.41 -8.02 -3.07
C GLY A 46 9.84 -7.37 -4.33
N ARG A 47 10.49 -7.67 -5.46
CA ARG A 47 10.32 -6.98 -6.74
C ARG A 47 8.87 -6.93 -7.22
N PHE A 48 8.36 -5.74 -7.51
CA PHE A 48 7.00 -5.51 -8.01
C PHE A 48 7.03 -4.53 -9.20
N VAL A 49 7.41 -5.04 -10.37
CA VAL A 49 7.56 -4.24 -11.61
C VAL A 49 6.33 -4.32 -12.50
N ILE A 50 5.76 -5.52 -12.66
CA ILE A 50 4.54 -5.75 -13.45
C ILE A 50 3.34 -5.52 -12.53
N GLY A 51 2.38 -4.72 -12.97
CA GLY A 51 1.21 -4.31 -12.20
C GLY A 51 0.15 -3.68 -13.09
N GLY A 52 -0.92 -3.14 -12.48
CA GLY A 52 -2.09 -2.70 -13.23
C GLY A 52 -2.81 -3.87 -13.90
N PRO A 53 -3.57 -3.63 -15.00
CA PRO A 53 -4.35 -4.65 -15.68
C PRO A 53 -3.54 -5.84 -16.23
N ASP A 54 -2.24 -5.64 -16.49
CA ASP A 54 -1.33 -6.70 -16.95
C ASP A 54 -1.01 -7.72 -15.85
N GLY A 55 -1.02 -7.28 -14.59
CA GLY A 55 -0.74 -8.14 -13.43
C GLY A 55 -1.99 -8.67 -12.71
N ASP A 56 -3.14 -7.99 -12.82
CA ASP A 56 -4.39 -8.39 -12.17
C ASP A 56 -5.62 -7.79 -12.88
N THR A 57 -6.63 -8.61 -13.18
CA THR A 57 -7.83 -8.15 -13.89
C THR A 57 -8.74 -7.32 -12.97
N GLY A 58 -8.96 -6.06 -13.32
CA GLY A 58 -9.89 -5.19 -12.60
C GLY A 58 -11.35 -5.39 -13.02
N LEU A 59 -12.28 -5.33 -12.05
CA LEU A 59 -13.72 -5.22 -12.29
C LEU A 59 -14.31 -4.10 -11.43
N THR A 60 -15.28 -3.36 -11.99
CA THR A 60 -16.05 -2.34 -11.26
C THR A 60 -16.73 -2.94 -10.03
N GLY A 61 -16.79 -2.19 -8.93
CA GLY A 61 -17.48 -2.63 -7.71
C GLY A 61 -16.76 -3.72 -6.91
N ARG A 62 -15.46 -3.94 -7.13
CA ARG A 62 -14.67 -4.95 -6.37
C ARG A 62 -13.84 -4.39 -5.23
N LYS A 63 -14.04 -3.11 -4.87
CA LYS A 63 -13.36 -2.44 -3.76
C LYS A 63 -14.33 -1.80 -2.74
N ILE A 64 -15.58 -2.25 -2.70
CA ILE A 64 -16.67 -1.65 -1.89
C ILE A 64 -16.38 -1.49 -0.39
N ILE A 65 -15.53 -2.33 0.20
CA ILE A 65 -15.13 -2.17 1.62
C ILE A 65 -14.03 -1.12 1.79
N VAL A 66 -13.16 -0.96 0.80
CA VAL A 66 -12.18 0.13 0.73
C VAL A 66 -12.89 1.46 0.52
N ASP A 67 -13.91 1.49 -0.34
CA ASP A 67 -14.70 2.69 -0.66
C ASP A 67 -15.58 3.17 0.50
N THR A 68 -15.75 2.38 1.55
CA THR A 68 -16.63 2.70 2.68
C THR A 68 -15.85 2.83 3.98
N TYR A 69 -16.07 1.93 4.92
CA TYR A 69 -15.65 2.09 6.31
C TYR A 69 -14.46 1.20 6.67
N GLY A 70 -13.77 0.64 5.67
CA GLY A 70 -12.59 -0.20 5.90
C GLY A 70 -12.88 -1.44 6.76
N GLY A 71 -14.09 -2.00 6.66
CA GLY A 71 -14.54 -3.16 7.43
C GLY A 71 -15.23 -2.83 8.76
N TRP A 72 -15.25 -1.56 9.17
CA TRP A 72 -16.06 -1.11 10.30
C TRP A 72 -17.55 -0.96 9.92
N GLY A 73 -18.45 -1.10 10.88
CA GLY A 73 -19.89 -0.95 10.63
C GLY A 73 -20.48 -2.07 9.75
N ARG A 74 -21.34 -1.70 8.78
CA ARG A 74 -21.99 -2.63 7.85
C ARG A 74 -22.08 -2.03 6.45
N HIS A 75 -22.09 -2.89 5.45
CA HIS A 75 -22.24 -2.53 4.04
C HIS A 75 -23.34 -3.37 3.39
N GLY A 76 -24.23 -2.76 2.59
CA GLY A 76 -25.40 -3.43 2.00
C GLY A 76 -25.11 -4.35 0.81
N GLY A 77 -23.88 -4.32 0.29
CA GLY A 77 -23.39 -5.22 -0.76
C GLY A 77 -23.44 -4.68 -2.19
N GLY A 78 -24.17 -3.59 -2.44
CA GLY A 78 -24.18 -2.91 -3.74
C GLY A 78 -22.93 -2.03 -3.95
N ALA A 79 -22.43 -1.97 -5.19
CA ALA A 79 -21.42 -0.98 -5.57
C ALA A 79 -22.05 0.43 -5.68
N PHE A 80 -21.20 1.46 -5.60
CA PHE A 80 -21.59 2.86 -5.83
C PHE A 80 -21.85 3.17 -7.31
#